data_AF-A0A914WK94-F1
#
_entry.id   AF-A0A914WK94-F1
#
_cell.length_a   1.000
_cell.length_b   1.000
_cell.length_c   1.000
_cell.angle_alpha   90.00
_cell.angle_beta   90.00
_cell.angle_gamma   90.00
#
_symmetry.space_group_name_H-M   'P 1'
#
loop_
_entity.id
_entity.type
_entity.pdbx_description
1 polymer ?
#
loop_
_entity_poly.entity_id
_entity_poly.type
_entity_poly.pdbx_seq_one_letter_code
_entity_poly.pdbx_strand_id
1 'polypeptide(L)'
;MLLFNPDADGLSQNGKNVITNERQALLAYLYQHIRSVHGERSTELFGTLLMMTATLNRIASFQKRDFEVQRIFESTTRDDLIKQLIMGGM
;
A
#
# COMPACT_ATOMS: atom_id res chain seq x y z
N MET A 1 5.47 -5.08 -6.75
CA MET A 1 5.91 -4.80 -5.37
C MET A 1 4.74 -4.49 -4.43
N LEU A 2 3.74 -3.71 -4.86
CA LEU A 2 2.48 -3.46 -4.13
C LEU A 2 1.71 -4.73 -3.71
N LEU A 3 1.76 -5.79 -4.54
CA LEU A 3 1.05 -7.07 -4.31
C LEU A 3 1.72 -8.02 -3.31
N PHE A 4 3.00 -7.81 -2.98
CA PHE A 4 3.76 -8.66 -2.05
C PHE A 4 4.41 -7.79 -0.98
N ASN A 5 3.58 -7.21 -0.11
CA ASN A 5 4.04 -6.41 1.01
C ASN A 5 4.23 -7.30 2.27
N PRO A 6 5.47 -7.61 2.70
CA PRO A 6 5.70 -8.37 3.92
C PRO A 6 5.31 -7.59 5.19
N ASP A 7 5.14 -6.28 5.08
CA ASP A 7 4.73 -5.39 6.16
C ASP A 7 3.20 -5.22 6.23
N ALA A 8 2.44 -6.02 5.47
CA ALA A 8 0.99 -6.02 5.58
C ALA A 8 0.53 -6.55 6.94
N ASP A 9 -0.45 -5.87 7.55
CA ASP A 9 -1.03 -6.27 8.82
C ASP A 9 -1.71 -7.65 8.72
N GLY A 10 -1.64 -8.43 9.80
CA GLY A 10 -2.27 -9.75 9.88
C GLY A 10 -1.46 -10.93 9.31
N LEU A 11 -0.26 -10.70 8.81
CA LEU A 11 0.63 -11.78 8.35
C LEU A 11 1.34 -12.49 9.51
N SER A 12 1.31 -13.83 9.49
CA SER A 12 2.17 -14.65 10.35
C SER A 12 3.64 -14.49 9.96
N GLN A 13 4.58 -14.77 10.87
CA GLN A 13 6.01 -14.66 10.59
C GLN A 13 6.43 -15.53 9.38
N ASN A 14 5.83 -16.72 9.25
CA ASN A 14 6.06 -17.58 8.08
C ASN A 14 5.51 -16.92 6.80
N GLY A 15 4.31 -16.34 6.85
CA GLY A 15 3.72 -15.61 5.72
C GLY A 15 4.59 -14.44 5.25
N LYS A 16 5.18 -13.68 6.21
CA LYS A 16 6.13 -12.60 5.88
C LYS A 16 7.36 -13.11 5.14
N ASN A 17 7.91 -14.25 5.55
CA ASN A 17 9.08 -14.87 4.91
C ASN A 17 8.74 -15.32 3.47
N VAL A 18 7.61 -16.01 3.29
CA VAL A 18 7.14 -16.46 1.98
C VAL A 18 6.96 -15.27 1.03
N ILE A 19 6.25 -14.23 1.49
CA ILE A 19 6.01 -13.01 0.70
C ILE A 19 7.33 -12.30 0.37
N THR A 20 8.29 -12.26 1.30
CA THR A 20 9.61 -11.68 1.06
C THR A 20 10.37 -12.42 -0.03
N ASN A 21 10.35 -13.74 0.00
CA ASN A 21 11.04 -14.58 -0.98
C ASN A 21 10.42 -14.43 -2.37
N GLU A 22 9.10 -14.47 -2.47
CA GLU A 22 8.39 -14.25 -3.74
C GLU A 22 8.65 -12.85 -4.31
N ARG A 23 8.66 -11.83 -3.43
CA ARG A 23 9.02 -10.47 -3.82
C ARG A 23 10.43 -10.41 -4.40
N GLN A 24 11.41 -11.07 -3.79
CA GLN A 24 12.78 -11.09 -4.30
C GLN A 24 12.89 -11.82 -5.64
N ALA A 25 12.22 -12.96 -5.80
CA ALA A 25 12.21 -13.73 -7.04
C ALA A 25 11.64 -12.90 -8.22
N LEU A 26 10.51 -12.21 -7.99
CA LEU A 26 9.91 -11.33 -8.99
C LEU A 26 10.81 -10.14 -9.36
N LEU A 27 11.49 -9.54 -8.39
CA LEU A 27 12.43 -8.44 -8.65
C LEU A 27 13.64 -8.90 -9.45
N ALA A 28 14.16 -10.08 -9.14
CA ALA A 28 15.26 -10.68 -9.91
C ALA A 28 14.83 -10.93 -11.35
N TYR A 29 13.64 -11.50 -11.57
CA TYR A 29 13.09 -11.71 -12.90
C TYR A 29 12.88 -10.40 -13.66
N LEU A 30 12.30 -9.39 -13.01
CA LEU A 30 12.10 -8.07 -13.62
C LEU A 30 13.43 -7.43 -14.02
N TYR A 31 14.44 -7.49 -13.16
CA TYR A 31 15.77 -6.98 -13.47
C TYR A 31 16.41 -7.73 -14.65
N GLN A 32 16.32 -9.06 -14.68
CA GLN A 32 16.82 -9.86 -15.80
C GLN A 32 16.11 -9.50 -17.11
N HIS A 33 14.80 -9.31 -17.07
CA HIS A 33 14.04 -8.89 -18.23
C HIS A 33 14.48 -7.51 -18.74
N ILE A 34 14.56 -6.50 -17.85
CA ILE A 34 15.02 -5.16 -18.22
C ILE A 34 16.45 -5.20 -18.76
N ARG A 35 17.33 -6.01 -18.14
CA ARG A 35 18.71 -6.22 -18.61
C ARG A 35 18.76 -6.84 -19.99
N SER A 36 17.89 -7.79 -20.29
CA SER A 36 17.82 -8.42 -21.61
C SER A 36 17.42 -7.43 -22.71
N VAL A 37 16.62 -6.41 -22.38
CA VAL A 37 16.12 -5.42 -23.35
C VAL A 37 17.05 -4.20 -23.45
N HIS A 38 17.62 -3.74 -22.34
CA HIS A 38 18.30 -2.45 -22.25
C HIS A 38 19.81 -2.53 -21.93
N GLY A 39 20.35 -3.73 -21.74
CA GLY A 39 21.78 -3.93 -21.51
C GLY A 39 22.30 -3.16 -20.29
N GLU A 40 23.36 -2.37 -20.45
CA GLU A 40 24.01 -1.65 -19.34
C GLU A 40 23.15 -0.55 -18.70
N ARG A 41 22.17 0.00 -19.42
CA ARG A 41 21.23 1.00 -18.86
C ARG A 41 20.19 0.41 -17.91
N SER A 42 20.14 -0.93 -17.81
CA SER A 42 19.13 -1.63 -17.01
C SER A 42 19.21 -1.32 -15.52
N THR A 43 20.40 -1.09 -14.98
CA THR A 43 20.59 -0.77 -13.55
C THR A 43 19.94 0.55 -13.17
N GLU A 44 20.14 1.60 -13.97
CA GLU A 44 19.54 2.91 -13.73
C GLU A 44 18.01 2.89 -13.91
N LEU A 45 17.53 2.22 -14.98
CA LEU A 45 16.09 2.06 -15.24
C LEU A 45 15.40 1.28 -14.12
N PHE A 46 16.00 0.16 -13.68
CA PHE A 46 15.46 -0.64 -12.60
C PHE A 46 15.44 0.14 -11.28
N GLY A 47 16.52 0.85 -10.94
CA GLY A 47 16.57 1.73 -9.77
C GLY A 47 15.48 2.80 -9.79
N THR A 48 15.25 3.41 -10.96
CA THR A 48 14.18 4.41 -11.16
C THR A 48 12.80 3.80 -10.90
N LEU A 49 12.53 2.61 -11.44
CA LEU A 49 11.26 1.90 -11.22
C LEU A 49 11.03 1.54 -9.74
N LEU A 50 12.09 1.15 -9.02
CA LEU A 50 12.02 0.90 -7.58
C LEU A 50 11.65 2.18 -6.81
N MET A 51 12.28 3.31 -7.13
CA MET A 51 11.96 4.59 -6.49
C MET A 51 10.53 5.05 -6.77
N MET A 52 10.06 4.91 -8.02
CA MET A 52 8.66 5.21 -8.38
C MET A 52 7.69 4.36 -7.56
N THR A 53 8.01 3.08 -7.35
CA THR A 53 7.18 2.19 -6.52
C THR A 53 7.12 2.65 -5.06
N ALA A 54 8.23 3.13 -4.50
CA ALA A 54 8.25 3.71 -3.15
C ALA A 54 7.37 4.98 -3.05
N THR A 55 7.41 5.84 -4.08
CA THR A 55 6.55 7.02 -4.16
C THR A 55 5.07 6.65 -4.24
N LEU A 56 4.71 5.66 -5.06
CA LEU A 56 3.34 5.16 -5.17
C LEU A 56 2.83 4.58 -3.84
N ASN A 57 3.66 3.81 -3.12
CA ASN A 57 3.32 3.32 -1.79
C ASN A 57 3.07 4.45 -0.80
N ARG A 58 3.87 5.52 -0.85
CA ARG A 58 3.69 6.69 0.03
C ARG A 58 2.38 7.40 -0.25
N ILE A 59 2.02 7.59 -1.53
CA ILE A 59 0.77 8.22 -1.95
C ILE A 59 -0.43 7.35 -1.51
N ALA A 60 -0.39 6.04 -1.75
CA ALA A 60 -1.44 5.12 -1.35
C ALA A 60 -1.65 5.13 0.17
N SER A 61 -0.57 5.13 0.95
CA SER A 61 -0.64 5.24 2.42
C SER A 61 -1.13 6.59 2.93
N PHE A 62 -0.93 7.67 2.17
CA PHE A 62 -1.51 8.97 2.46
C PHE A 62 -3.02 8.97 2.20
N GLN A 63 -3.44 8.49 1.03
CA GLN A 63 -4.85 8.36 0.68
C GLN A 63 -5.62 7.48 1.66
N LYS A 64 -5.07 6.32 2.07
CA LYS A 64 -5.68 5.44 3.07
C LYS A 64 -5.97 6.18 4.38
N ARG A 65 -5.03 7.00 4.86
CA ARG A 65 -5.21 7.80 6.08
C ARG A 65 -6.28 8.86 5.91
N ASP A 66 -6.31 9.56 4.78
CA ASP A 66 -7.34 10.56 4.51
C ASP A 66 -8.75 9.93 4.49
N PHE A 67 -8.89 8.75 3.87
CA PHE A 67 -10.15 7.98 3.88
C PHE A 67 -10.55 7.52 5.29
N GLU A 68 -9.61 7.05 6.10
CA GLU A 68 -9.88 6.65 7.49
C GLU A 68 -10.31 7.86 8.35
N VAL A 69 -9.65 9.01 8.17
CA VAL A 69 -10.01 10.26 8.84
C VAL A 69 -11.41 10.72 8.44
N GLN A 70 -11.73 10.73 7.14
CA GLN A 70 -13.07 11.04 6.66
C GLN A 70 -14.11 10.11 7.29
N ARG A 71 -13.85 8.80 7.35
CA ARG A 71 -14.76 7.82 7.96
C ARG A 71 -15.01 8.09 9.45
N ILE A 72 -13.98 8.47 10.21
CA ILE A 72 -14.12 8.86 11.62
C ILE A 72 -15.04 10.07 11.73
N PHE A 73 -14.81 11.11 10.92
CA PHE A 73 -15.63 12.33 10.98
C PHE A 73 -17.06 12.12 10.48
N GLU A 74 -17.29 11.30 9.45
CA GLU A 74 -18.63 10.91 8.98
C GLU A 74 -19.38 10.07 10.02
N SER A 75 -18.70 9.14 10.70
CA SER A 75 -19.28 8.35 11.80
C SER A 75 -19.62 9.20 13.02
N THR A 76 -18.88 10.30 13.25
CA THR A 76 -19.11 11.20 14.39
C THR A 76 -20.23 12.20 14.10
N THR A 77 -20.41 12.63 12.85
CA THR A 77 -21.36 13.70 12.50
C THR A 77 -22.76 13.22 12.13
N ARG A 78 -22.92 11.98 11.62
CA ARG A 78 -24.23 11.53 11.14
C ARG A 78 -25.05 10.77 12.19
N ASP A 79 -24.42 10.02 13.09
CA ASP A 79 -25.16 9.18 14.02
C ASP A 79 -25.48 9.88 15.35
N ASP A 80 -24.60 10.70 15.90
CA ASP A 80 -24.85 11.32 17.22
C ASP A 80 -25.82 12.50 17.14
N LEU A 81 -25.76 13.31 16.09
CA LEU A 81 -26.68 14.46 15.94
C LEU A 81 -28.12 13.99 15.66
N ILE A 82 -28.28 12.96 14.80
CA ILE A 82 -29.59 12.36 14.49
C ILE A 82 -30.14 11.61 15.70
N LYS A 83 -29.32 10.86 16.44
CA LYS A 83 -29.73 10.21 17.70
C LYS A 83 -30.15 11.23 18.76
N GLN A 84 -29.43 12.34 18.91
CA GLN A 84 -29.79 13.40 19.85
C GLN A 84 -31.07 14.16 19.45
N LEU A 85 -31.28 14.41 18.15
CA LEU A 85 -32.53 15.01 17.64
C LEU A 85 -33.75 14.09 17.80
N ILE A 86 -33.57 12.77 17.66
CA ILE A 86 -34.64 11.78 17.85
C ILE A 86 -34.93 11.55 19.36
N MET A 87 -33.92 11.55 20.23
CA MET A 87 -34.09 11.31 21.67
C MET A 87 -34.46 12.56 22.47
N GLY A 88 -34.14 13.77 22.01
CA GLY A 88 -34.50 15.04 22.67
C GLY A 88 -35.90 15.58 22.33
N GLY A 89 -36.62 14.91 21.42
CA GLY A 89 -37.97 15.29 20.96
C GLY A 89 -39.12 14.45 21.52
N MET A 90 -38.87 13.64 22.57
CA MET A 90 -39.91 12.94 23.35
C MET A 90 -40.01 13.52 24.75
#